data_AF-A0A4P1JVJ6-F1
#
_entry.id   AF-A0A4P1JVJ6-F1
#
_cell.length_a   1.000
_cell.length_b   1.000
_cell.length_c   1.000
_cell.angle_alpha   90.00
_cell.angle_beta   90.00
_cell.angle_gamma   90.00
#
_symmetry.space_group_name_H-M   'P 1'
#
loop_
_entity.id
_entity.type
_entity.pdbx_description
1 polymer ?
#
loop_
_entity_poly.entity_id
_entity_poly.type
_entity_poly.pdbx_seq_one_letter_code
_entity_poly.pdbx_strand_id
1 'polypeptide(L)'
;MPGVVQGDAMRLRQVLNNLISNAVKFTDAGVITIRLRSWRDEAGLHVLLIDVADTGAGMTAGQMDRLFTPFDQTTDGRRRTLRGLGAGLGDQS
;
A
#
# COMPACT_ATOMS: atom_id res chain seq x y z
N MET A 1 -7.81 14.78 19.68
CA MET A 1 -8.02 13.51 18.95
C MET A 1 -8.74 12.53 19.87
N PRO A 2 -9.68 11.72 19.37
CA PRO A 2 -10.29 10.66 20.18
C PRO A 2 -9.23 9.62 20.58
N GLY A 3 -9.25 9.16 21.84
CA GLY A 3 -8.32 8.14 22.33
C GLY A 3 -8.68 6.72 21.87
N VAL A 4 -9.96 6.48 21.57
CA VAL A 4 -10.50 5.19 21.08
C VAL A 4 -11.62 5.49 20.08
N VAL A 5 -11.79 4.62 19.09
CA VAL A 5 -12.83 4.69 18.07
C VAL A 5 -13.50 3.32 17.96
N GLN A 6 -14.82 3.28 17.79
CA GLN A 6 -15.57 2.04 17.63
C GLN A 6 -15.80 1.76 16.14
N GLY A 7 -15.49 0.55 15.69
CA GLY A 7 -15.62 0.13 14.30
C GLY A 7 -15.12 -1.30 14.06
N ASP A 8 -15.04 -1.71 12.79
CA ASP A 8 -14.49 -3.02 12.41
C ASP A 8 -12.95 -2.98 12.36
N ALA A 9 -12.33 -3.33 13.49
CA ALA A 9 -10.88 -3.33 13.63
C ALA A 9 -10.18 -4.29 12.67
N MET A 10 -10.81 -5.42 12.31
CA MET A 10 -10.20 -6.40 11.40
C MET A 10 -10.14 -5.86 9.98
N ARG A 11 -11.23 -5.28 9.49
CA ARG A 11 -11.25 -4.64 8.17
C ARG A 11 -10.28 -3.47 8.09
N LEU A 12 -10.21 -2.63 9.12
CA LEU A 12 -9.25 -1.53 9.17
C LEU A 12 -7.81 -2.06 9.08
N ARG A 13 -7.48 -3.09 9.87
CA ARG A 13 -6.15 -3.73 9.84
C ARG A 13 -5.84 -4.30 8.45
N GLN A 14 -6.81 -4.93 7.79
CA GLN A 14 -6.63 -5.46 6.45
C GLN A 14 -6.29 -4.36 5.43
N VAL A 15 -7.04 -3.25 5.44
CA VAL A 15 -6.79 -2.10 4.55
C VAL A 15 -5.40 -1.53 4.80
N LEU A 16 -5.03 -1.29 6.06
CA LEU A 16 -3.71 -0.74 6.41
C LEU A 16 -2.58 -1.68 6.01
N ASN A 17 -2.72 -2.98 6.24
CA ASN A 17 -1.73 -3.97 5.83
C ASN A 17 -1.53 -4.00 4.32
N ASN A 18 -2.61 -3.90 3.53
CA ASN A 18 -2.50 -3.86 2.07
C ASN A 18 -1.74 -2.61 1.61
N LEU A 19 -2.07 -1.44 2.16
CA LEU A 19 -1.41 -0.18 1.81
C LEU A 19 0.08 -0.17 2.20
N ILE A 20 0.39 -0.59 3.43
CA ILE A 20 1.77 -0.61 3.95
C ILE A 20 2.61 -1.66 3.22
N SER A 21 2.06 -2.86 2.96
CA SER A 21 2.75 -3.90 2.20
C SER A 21 3.09 -3.43 0.80
N ASN A 22 2.16 -2.73 0.14
CA ASN A 22 2.42 -2.12 -1.17
C ASN A 22 3.53 -1.06 -1.08
N ALA A 23 3.45 -0.13 -0.13
CA ALA A 23 4.49 0.88 0.09
C ALA A 23 5.88 0.26 0.27
N VAL A 24 6.00 -0.81 1.06
CA VAL A 24 7.25 -1.57 1.26
C VAL A 24 7.71 -2.24 -0.04
N LYS A 25 6.79 -2.89 -0.76
CA LYS A 25 7.08 -3.60 -2.01
C LYS A 25 7.62 -2.68 -3.11
N PHE A 26 7.18 -1.42 -3.15
CA PHE A 26 7.53 -0.47 -4.20
C PHE A 26 8.61 0.56 -3.80
N THR A 27 9.10 0.50 -2.56
CA THR A 27 10.16 1.38 -2.05
C THR A 27 11.40 0.55 -1.68
N ASP A 28 12.30 0.35 -2.64
CA ASP A 28 13.55 -0.39 -2.42
C ASP A 28 14.50 0.35 -1.44
N ALA A 29 14.58 1.67 -1.57
CA ALA A 29 15.30 2.56 -0.66
C ALA A 29 14.55 3.88 -0.56
N GLY A 30 14.26 4.33 0.66
CA GLY A 30 13.43 5.50 0.86
C GLY A 30 12.76 5.54 2.22
N VAL A 31 11.67 6.31 2.32
CA VAL A 31 10.90 6.49 3.54
C VAL A 31 9.45 6.19 3.28
N ILE A 32 8.84 5.44 4.20
CA ILE A 32 7.39 5.25 4.27
C ILE A 32 6.90 6.04 5.48
N THR A 33 5.96 6.95 5.25
CA THR A 33 5.37 7.82 6.28
C THR A 33 3.92 7.46 6.48
N ILE A 34 3.53 7.21 7.72
CA ILE A 34 2.13 7.03 8.13
C ILE A 34 1.71 8.26 8.93
N ARG A 35 0.59 8.88 8.56
CA ARG A 35 0.04 10.05 9.26
C ARG A 35 -1.40 9.78 9.67
N LEU A 36 -1.75 10.18 10.88
CA LEU A 36 -3.12 10.18 11.38
C LEU A 36 -3.56 11.62 11.59
N ARG A 37 -4.70 11.97 11.00
CA ARG A 37 -5.37 13.27 11.18
C ARG A 37 -6.80 13.03 11.62
N SER A 38 -7.33 13.94 12.44
CA SER A 38 -8.73 13.87 12.88
C SER A 38 -9.34 15.25 12.98
N TRP A 39 -10.58 15.40 12.57
CA TRP A 39 -11.34 16.63 12.70
C TRP A 39 -12.84 16.31 12.83
N ARG A 40 -13.65 17.32 13.12
CA ARG A 40 -15.11 17.22 12.97
C ARG A 40 -15.49 17.80 11.61
N ASP A 41 -16.30 17.07 10.84
CA ASP A 41 -16.85 17.59 9.60
C ASP A 41 -17.99 18.60 9.85
N GLU A 42 -18.58 19.12 8.77
CA GLU A 42 -19.69 20.09 8.83
C GLU A 42 -20.95 19.52 9.50
N ALA A 43 -21.13 18.19 9.47
CA ALA A 43 -22.20 17.49 10.17
C ALA A 43 -21.87 17.22 11.66
N GLY A 44 -20.67 17.62 12.11
CA GLY A 44 -20.19 17.41 13.48
C GLY A 44 -19.67 16.00 13.75
N LEU A 45 -19.59 15.14 12.74
CA LEU A 45 -19.06 13.78 12.85
C LEU A 45 -17.54 13.81 12.97
N HIS A 46 -16.99 12.93 13.81
CA HIS A 46 -15.55 12.75 13.88
C HIS A 46 -15.05 11.99 12.66
N VAL A 47 -14.20 12.64 11.88
CA VAL A 47 -13.50 12.07 10.74
C VAL A 47 -12.07 11.74 11.15
N LEU A 48 -11.61 10.56 10.74
CA LEU A 48 -10.23 10.11 10.87
C LEU A 48 -9.68 9.86 9.47
N LEU A 49 -8.53 10.46 9.17
CA LEU A 49 -7.79 10.24 7.94
C LEU A 49 -6.46 9.59 8.28
N ILE A 50 -6.20 8.44 7.67
CA ILE A 50 -4.93 7.76 7.74
C ILE A 50 -4.28 7.83 6.36
N ASP A 51 -3.14 8.50 6.28
CA ASP A 51 -2.35 8.59 5.06
C ASP A 51 -1.15 7.65 5.14
N VAL A 52 -0.92 6.89 4.08
CA VAL A 52 0.30 6.11 3.87
C VAL A 52 0.97 6.68 2.62
N ALA A 53 2.17 7.21 2.77
CA ALA A 53 2.95 7.80 1.69
C ALA A 53 4.33 7.17 1.64
N ASP A 54 4.79 6.80 0.45
CA ASP A 54 6.11 6.25 0.21
C ASP A 54 6.88 7.07 -0.82
N THR A 55 8.19 6.84 -0.92
CA THR A 55 9.08 7.51 -1.88
C THR A 55 9.57 6.58 -2.98
N GLY A 56 8.85 5.48 -3.21
CA GLY A 56 9.17 4.49 -4.23
C GLY A 56 9.00 5.01 -5.65
N ALA A 57 9.23 4.13 -6.64
CA ALA A 57 9.11 4.47 -8.06
C ALA A 57 7.67 4.80 -8.52
N GLY A 58 6.71 4.82 -7.60
CA GLY A 58 5.29 4.96 -7.88
C GLY A 58 4.66 3.68 -8.44
N MET A 59 3.44 3.82 -8.95
CA MET A 59 2.68 2.71 -9.52
C MET A 59 2.17 3.10 -10.90
N THR A 60 2.14 2.14 -11.81
CA THR A 60 1.45 2.29 -13.09
C THR A 60 -0.07 2.31 -12.88
N ALA A 61 -0.83 2.87 -13.82
CA ALA A 61 -2.29 2.93 -13.73
C ALA A 61 -2.94 1.55 -13.48
N GLY A 62 -2.46 0.50 -14.16
CA GLY A 62 -2.96 -0.87 -13.97
C GLY A 62 -2.58 -1.50 -12.62
N GLN A 63 -1.57 -0.98 -11.93
CA GLN A 63 -1.23 -1.39 -10.56
C GLN A 63 -2.12 -0.68 -9.53
N MET A 64 -2.47 0.59 -9.77
CA MET A 64 -3.42 1.35 -8.93
C MET A 64 -4.80 0.68 -8.87
N ASP A 65 -5.31 0.16 -9.98
CA ASP A 65 -6.62 -0.53 -10.02
C ASP A 65 -6.64 -1.81 -9.16
N ARG A 66 -5.47 -2.42 -8.93
CA ARG A 66 -5.33 -3.65 -8.13
C ARG A 66 -4.99 -3.38 -6.68
N LEU A 67 -4.74 -2.12 -6.29
CA LEU A 67 -4.30 -1.76 -4.94
C LEU A 67 -5.32 -2.18 -3.86
N PHE A 68 -6.61 -2.15 -4.21
CA PHE A 68 -7.72 -2.50 -3.32
C PHE A 68 -8.23 -3.94 -3.48
N THR A 69 -7.62 -4.73 -4.37
CA THR A 69 -7.92 -6.17 -4.40
C THR A 69 -7.29 -6.85 -3.19
N PRO A 70 -8.00 -7.75 -2.49
CA PRO A 70 -7.43 -8.49 -1.37
C PRO A 70 -6.16 -9.21 -1.82
N PHE A 71 -5.03 -8.96 -1.15
CA PHE A 71 -3.88 -9.85 -1.26
C PHE A 71 -4.27 -11.15 -0.57
N ASP A 72 -4.44 -12.20 -1.35
CA ASP A 72 -4.53 -13.56 -0.85
C ASP A 72 -3.18 -13.89 -0.17
N GLN A 73 -3.12 -13.79 1.16
CA GLN A 73 -1.94 -14.16 1.97
C GLN A 73 -1.70 -15.69 1.97
N THR A 74 -2.13 -16.38 0.92
CA THR A 74 -1.86 -17.79 0.64
C THR A 74 -0.62 -18.00 -0.24
N THR A 75 0.04 -16.91 -0.69
CA THR A 75 1.32 -17.01 -1.42
C THR A 75 2.49 -16.48 -0.59
N ASP A 76 2.57 -16.88 0.67
CA ASP A 76 3.78 -16.72 1.46
C ASP A 76 4.77 -17.82 1.04
N GLY A 77 5.66 -17.51 0.09
CA GLY A 77 6.70 -18.45 -0.33
C GLY A 77 7.38 -18.11 -1.66
N ARG A 78 8.56 -17.49 -1.56
CA ARG A 78 9.55 -17.26 -2.64
C ARG A 78 9.15 -16.26 -3.74
N ARG A 79 9.75 -15.07 -3.66
CA ARG A 79 10.54 -14.52 -4.79
C ARG A 79 11.61 -13.56 -4.30
N ARG A 80 12.54 -14.14 -3.55
CA ARG A 80 13.91 -13.66 -3.46
C ARG A 80 14.62 -14.09 -4.74
N THR A 81 14.55 -13.29 -5.80
CA THR A 81 15.51 -13.39 -6.91
C THR A 81 15.72 -12.03 -7.60
N LEU A 82 16.76 -11.34 -7.15
CA LEU A 82 17.68 -10.63 -8.03
C LEU A 82 18.27 -11.66 -9.04
N ARG A 83 17.67 -11.75 -10.24
CA ARG A 83 18.18 -12.36 -11.48
C ARG A 83 17.26 -11.84 -12.59
N GLY A 84 17.69 -11.21 -13.66
CA GLY A 84 19.01 -10.77 -14.11
C GLY A 84 18.75 -9.96 -15.38
N LEU A 85 19.70 -9.12 -15.74
CA LEU A 85 19.85 -8.59 -17.10
C LEU A 85 19.67 -9.75 -18.10
N GLY A 86 18.65 -9.65 -18.96
CA GLY A 86 18.27 -10.75 -19.85
C GLY A 86 16.98 -10.52 -20.62
N ALA A 87 16.76 -9.30 -21.15
CA ALA A 87 16.00 -9.12 -22.38
C ALA A 87 17.08 -8.86 -23.44
N GLY A 88 17.46 -9.80 -24.30
CA GLY A 88 16.54 -10.49 -25.20
C GLY A 88 16.20 -9.56 -26.36
N LEU A 89 17.24 -9.03 -27.03
CA LEU A 89 17.11 -8.40 -28.35
C LEU A 89 16.62 -9.48 -29.31
N GLY A 90 15.33 -9.41 -29.64
CA GLY A 90 14.72 -10.14 -30.73
C GLY A 90 14.16 -9.14 -31.71
N ASP A 91 15.03 -8.55 -32.53
CA ASP A 91 14.67 -8.22 -33.90
C ASP A 91 15.95 -8.16 -34.76
N GLN A 92 16.15 -9.20 -35.56
CA GLN A 92 17.03 -9.21 -36.72
C GLN A 92 16.24 -9.89 -37.84
N SER A 93 15.59 -9.10 -38.69
CA SER A 93 15.50 -9.26 -40.15
C SER A 93 14.67 -8.13 -40.75
#